data_AF-A0A2G4FPI1-F1
#
_entry.id   AF-A0A2G4FPI1-F1
#
_cell.length_a   1.000
_cell.length_b   1.000
_cell.length_c   1.000
_cell.angle_alpha   90.00
_cell.angle_beta   90.00
_cell.angle_gamma   90.00
#
_symmetry.space_group_name_H-M   'P 1'
#
loop_
_entity.id
_entity.type
_entity.pdbx_description
1 polymer ?
#
loop_
_entity_poly.entity_id
_entity_poly.type
_entity_poly.pdbx_seq_one_letter_code
_entity_poly.pdbx_strand_id
1 'polypeptide(L)'
;MAFQESGKQRATRIQLDYYKKSTYLDRTKSTLALICLLGAVGWMALVYAQGEKGQAAFSRGQVTKFHAAWNDNCTVCHVDFEPISKNSFTMQWQGHEAGKTLLGDARCESCHVAPVHHANQKLESTPSCGGCHREHRGLDASIVRLPDSDCISCHTNMQGHLTAGATPKYAPKITSFATASQGHPDFRLLTEKMTDPGSVKFNHKLHLTPGLSRDLKGKPWTFSDIPESDRERFGYVK
;
A
#
# COMPACT_ATOMS: atom_id res chain seq x y z
N MET A 1 36.59 29.23 41.66
CA MET A 1 37.22 28.60 40.49
C MET A 1 37.42 27.13 40.81
N ALA A 2 36.74 26.21 40.11
CA ALA A 2 36.91 24.78 40.35
C ALA A 2 38.22 24.31 39.68
N PHE A 3 39.09 23.65 40.44
CA PHE A 3 40.36 23.12 39.95
C PHE A 3 40.07 22.08 38.85
N GLN A 4 40.48 22.35 37.60
CA GLN A 4 40.39 21.35 36.53
C GLN A 4 41.48 20.29 36.74
N GLU A 5 41.07 19.06 37.06
CA GLU A 5 41.98 17.91 37.16
C GLU A 5 42.63 17.62 35.81
N SER A 6 43.95 17.40 35.81
CA SER A 6 44.69 17.01 34.61
C SER A 6 44.44 15.54 34.22
N GLY A 7 44.56 15.22 32.93
CA GLY A 7 44.40 13.84 32.44
C GLY A 7 45.34 12.82 33.10
N LYS A 8 46.55 13.25 33.51
CA LYS A 8 47.52 12.41 34.25
C LYS A 8 47.03 12.09 35.67
N GLN A 9 46.42 13.04 36.36
CA GLN A 9 45.85 12.82 37.70
C GLN A 9 44.62 11.90 37.67
N ARG A 10 43.84 11.91 36.57
CA ARG A 10 42.73 10.95 36.38
C ARG A 10 43.25 9.55 36.07
N ALA A 11 44.29 9.44 35.24
CA ALA A 11 44.88 8.15 34.85
C ALA A 11 45.43 7.34 36.05
N THR A 12 46.02 8.01 37.06
CA THR A 12 46.55 7.34 38.26
C THR A 12 45.48 6.69 39.15
N ARG A 13 44.19 7.04 39.00
CA ARG A 13 43.08 6.45 39.76
C ARG A 13 42.53 5.17 39.13
N ILE A 14 42.84 4.91 37.86
CA ILE A 14 42.39 3.72 37.15
C ILE A 14 43.39 2.61 37.44
N GLN A 15 42.96 1.58 38.19
CA GLN A 15 43.83 0.46 38.51
C GLN A 15 44.27 -0.26 37.22
N LEU A 16 45.57 -0.54 37.07
CA LEU A 16 46.13 -1.17 35.88
C LEU A 16 45.56 -2.56 35.61
N ASP A 17 44.98 -3.24 36.61
CA ASP A 17 44.34 -4.55 36.48
C ASP A 17 42.81 -4.48 36.30
N TYR A 18 42.24 -3.31 36.03
CA TYR A 18 40.78 -3.14 35.89
C TYR A 18 40.16 -4.07 34.83
N TYR A 19 40.90 -4.40 33.77
CA TYR A 19 40.45 -5.30 32.70
C TYR A 19 40.47 -6.78 33.11
N LYS A 20 41.13 -7.15 34.22
CA LYS A 20 41.20 -8.53 34.73
C LYS A 20 40.03 -8.88 35.66
N LYS A 21 39.28 -7.88 36.12
CA LYS A 21 38.20 -8.06 37.10
C LYS A 21 36.91 -7.52 36.51
N SER A 22 35.92 -8.38 36.38
CA SER A 22 34.57 -7.98 35.97
C SER A 22 34.01 -7.00 36.99
N THR A 23 33.68 -5.78 36.55
CA THR A 23 33.11 -4.73 37.39
C THR A 23 31.61 -4.99 37.64
N TYR A 24 31.01 -4.27 38.59
CA TYR A 24 29.55 -4.30 38.78
C TYR A 24 28.80 -3.95 37.49
N LEU A 25 29.29 -2.97 36.73
CA LEU A 25 28.70 -2.58 35.44
C LEU A 25 28.81 -3.69 34.39
N ASP A 26 29.93 -4.41 34.34
CA ASP A 26 30.09 -5.51 33.38
C ASP A 26 29.14 -6.66 33.72
N ARG A 27 29.05 -7.04 35.00
CA ARG A 27 28.14 -8.11 35.45
C ARG A 27 26.69 -7.76 35.19
N THR A 28 26.27 -6.55 35.56
CA THR A 28 24.90 -6.08 35.31
C THR A 28 24.56 -6.06 33.83
N LYS A 29 25.46 -5.59 32.97
CA LYS A 29 25.28 -5.65 31.50
C LYS A 29 25.15 -7.09 31.00
N SER A 30 26.03 -8.00 31.43
CA SER A 30 25.96 -9.41 31.04
C SER A 30 24.68 -10.09 31.52
N THR A 31 24.25 -9.81 32.75
CA THR A 31 22.98 -10.35 33.30
C THR A 31 21.78 -9.79 32.55
N LEU A 32 21.72 -8.49 32.27
CA LEU A 32 20.65 -7.89 31.48
C LEU A 32 20.62 -8.43 30.05
N ALA A 33 21.79 -8.60 29.42
CA ALA A 33 21.88 -9.20 28.10
C ALA A 33 21.35 -10.65 28.10
N LEU A 34 21.68 -11.44 29.13
CA LEU A 34 21.16 -12.80 29.28
C LEU A 34 19.64 -12.80 29.50
N ILE A 35 19.11 -11.90 30.34
CA ILE A 35 17.66 -11.77 30.55
C ILE A 35 16.96 -11.41 29.24
N CYS A 36 17.48 -10.45 28.47
CA CYS A 36 16.94 -10.09 27.17
C CYS A 36 16.95 -11.26 26.19
N LEU A 37 18.05 -12.02 26.14
CA LEU A 37 18.18 -13.21 25.29
C LEU A 37 17.13 -14.27 25.67
N LEU A 38 17.03 -14.61 26.96
CA LEU A 38 16.07 -15.58 27.45
C LEU A 38 14.63 -15.10 27.24
N GLY A 39 14.36 -13.82 27.41
CA GLY A 39 13.07 -13.20 27.10
C GLY A 39 12.71 -13.31 25.62
N ALA A 40 13.65 -13.04 24.71
CA ALA A 40 13.43 -13.16 23.28
C ALA A 40 13.18 -14.61 22.85
N VAL A 41 13.98 -15.57 23.34
CA VAL A 41 13.78 -17.01 23.07
C VAL A 41 12.46 -17.50 23.65
N GLY A 42 12.13 -17.10 24.88
CA GLY A 42 10.85 -17.42 25.51
C GLY A 42 9.65 -16.87 24.74
N TRP A 43 9.73 -15.62 24.27
CA TRP A 43 8.71 -15.02 23.42
C TRP A 43 8.54 -15.78 22.10
N MET A 44 9.64 -16.09 21.41
CA MET A 44 9.59 -16.88 20.17
C MET A 44 8.96 -18.27 20.39
N ALA A 45 9.30 -18.94 21.49
CA ALA A 45 8.72 -20.23 21.83
C ALA A 45 7.20 -20.13 22.11
N LEU A 46 6.76 -19.08 22.81
CA LEU A 46 5.34 -18.81 23.05
C LEU A 46 4.57 -18.54 21.76
N VAL A 47 5.13 -17.71 20.87
CA VAL A 47 4.52 -17.42 19.57
C VAL A 47 4.40 -18.69 18.72
N TYR A 48 5.47 -19.50 18.66
CA TYR A 48 5.46 -20.77 17.94
C TYR A 48 4.42 -21.75 18.49
N ALA A 49 4.30 -21.85 19.82
CA ALA A 49 3.32 -22.72 20.48
C ALA A 49 1.85 -22.33 20.21
N GLN A 50 1.59 -21.07 19.84
CA GLN A 50 0.25 -20.57 19.52
C GLN A 50 -0.19 -20.78 18.06
N GLY A 51 0.69 -21.31 17.20
CA GLY A 51 0.37 -21.56 15.78
C GLY A 51 -0.05 -20.29 15.04
N GLU A 52 -1.13 -20.36 14.25
CA GLU A 52 -1.65 -19.25 13.44
C GLU A 52 -1.98 -18.00 14.27
N LYS A 53 -2.53 -18.18 15.48
CA LYS A 53 -2.82 -17.06 16.39
C LYS A 53 -1.55 -16.34 16.84
N GLY A 54 -0.46 -17.09 17.04
CA GLY A 54 0.85 -16.52 17.34
C GLY A 54 1.40 -15.70 16.18
N GLN A 55 1.11 -16.09 14.93
CA GLN A 55 1.57 -15.36 13.75
C GLN A 55 0.98 -13.94 13.65
N ALA A 56 -0.15 -13.67 14.31
CA ALA A 56 -0.69 -12.31 14.42
C ALA A 56 0.30 -11.32 15.04
N ALA A 57 1.25 -11.78 15.87
CA ALA A 57 2.33 -10.96 16.42
C ALA A 57 3.27 -10.39 15.34
N PHE A 58 3.31 -11.02 14.15
CA PHE A 58 4.10 -10.57 13.00
C PHE A 58 3.23 -10.03 11.87
N SER A 59 1.92 -9.98 12.06
CA SER A 59 0.98 -9.44 11.07
C SER A 59 1.07 -7.92 10.99
N ARG A 60 0.75 -7.37 9.82
CA ARG A 60 0.59 -5.93 9.59
C ARG A 60 -0.72 -5.37 10.15
N GLY A 61 -1.52 -6.20 10.81
CA GLY A 61 -2.81 -5.86 11.42
C GLY A 61 -3.97 -6.61 10.76
N GLN A 62 -5.18 -6.21 11.08
CA GLN A 62 -6.40 -6.81 10.54
C GLN A 62 -6.57 -6.55 9.03
N VAL A 63 -7.22 -7.50 8.36
CA VAL A 63 -7.67 -7.36 6.97
C VAL A 63 -8.96 -6.52 6.88
N THR A 64 -9.34 -6.12 5.67
CA THR A 64 -10.57 -5.36 5.40
C THR A 64 -11.80 -6.15 5.82
N LYS A 65 -12.90 -5.46 6.08
CA LYS A 65 -14.17 -6.07 6.51
C LYS A 65 -14.69 -7.17 5.58
N PHE A 66 -14.33 -7.14 4.28
CA PHE A 66 -14.76 -8.13 3.31
C PHE A 66 -14.02 -9.47 3.47
N HIS A 67 -12.81 -9.43 4.01
CA HIS A 67 -11.97 -10.58 4.25
C HIS A 67 -11.81 -10.90 5.75
N ALA A 68 -12.50 -10.15 6.63
CA ALA A 68 -12.32 -10.22 8.08
C ALA A 68 -12.60 -11.60 8.69
N ALA A 69 -13.36 -12.45 8.02
CA ALA A 69 -13.56 -13.85 8.40
C ALA A 69 -12.24 -14.65 8.43
N TRP A 70 -11.18 -14.17 7.77
CA TRP A 70 -9.87 -14.81 7.68
C TRP A 70 -8.79 -14.12 8.51
N ASN A 71 -9.15 -13.19 9.40
CA ASN A 71 -8.18 -12.51 10.27
C ASN A 71 -7.27 -13.48 11.06
N ASP A 72 -7.83 -14.62 11.46
CA ASP A 72 -7.12 -15.66 12.23
C ASP A 72 -6.67 -16.85 11.36
N ASN A 73 -6.83 -16.79 10.04
CA ASN A 73 -6.48 -17.88 9.12
C ASN A 73 -5.65 -17.34 7.95
N CYS A 74 -4.38 -17.04 8.25
CA CYS A 74 -3.47 -16.37 7.32
C CYS A 74 -3.18 -17.20 6.05
N THR A 75 -3.26 -18.54 6.16
CA THR A 75 -2.95 -19.47 5.07
C THR A 75 -3.96 -19.47 3.92
N VAL A 76 -5.11 -18.80 4.11
CA VAL A 76 -6.07 -18.53 3.03
C VAL A 76 -5.45 -17.67 1.94
N CYS A 77 -4.58 -16.72 2.30
CA CYS A 77 -3.95 -15.79 1.36
C CYS A 77 -2.43 -15.96 1.27
N HIS A 78 -1.77 -16.32 2.37
CA HIS A 78 -0.32 -16.43 2.43
C HIS A 78 0.17 -17.84 2.08
N VAL A 79 1.34 -17.89 1.45
CA VAL A 79 2.14 -19.09 1.23
C VAL A 79 3.48 -18.89 1.93
N ASP A 80 3.99 -19.96 2.55
CA ASP A 80 5.23 -19.89 3.32
C ASP A 80 6.39 -19.36 2.48
N PHE A 81 7.12 -18.40 3.04
CA PHE A 81 8.29 -17.75 2.43
C PHE A 81 8.05 -17.08 1.07
N GLU A 82 6.79 -16.86 0.68
CA GLU A 82 6.44 -16.13 -0.54
C GLU A 82 5.60 -14.88 -0.20
N PRO A 83 6.02 -13.69 -0.65
CA PRO A 83 5.23 -12.49 -0.42
C PRO A 83 3.99 -12.45 -1.31
N ILE A 84 2.92 -11.80 -0.85
CA ILE A 84 1.71 -11.58 -1.66
C ILE A 84 1.93 -10.55 -2.79
N SER A 85 2.94 -9.67 -2.63
CA SER A 85 3.20 -8.58 -3.56
C SER A 85 4.54 -8.76 -4.28
N LYS A 86 4.51 -8.66 -5.61
CA LYS A 86 5.73 -8.49 -6.41
C LYS A 86 6.46 -7.19 -6.03
N ASN A 87 5.78 -6.19 -5.48
CA ASN A 87 6.43 -4.95 -5.05
C ASN A 87 7.08 -5.05 -3.65
N SER A 88 7.20 -6.25 -3.08
CA SER A 88 7.84 -6.45 -1.78
C SER A 88 9.36 -6.32 -1.87
N PHE A 89 9.97 -5.82 -0.80
CA PHE A 89 11.42 -5.61 -0.71
C PHE A 89 12.23 -6.88 -1.00
N THR A 90 11.81 -8.03 -0.46
CA THR A 90 12.47 -9.31 -0.67
C THR A 90 12.53 -9.68 -2.14
N MET A 91 11.43 -9.51 -2.88
CA MET A 91 11.42 -9.83 -4.29
C MET A 91 12.19 -8.81 -5.13
N GLN A 92 12.16 -7.54 -4.75
CA GLN A 92 12.97 -6.51 -5.41
C GLN A 92 14.47 -6.80 -5.30
N TRP A 93 14.92 -7.40 -4.18
CA TRP A 93 16.32 -7.76 -3.95
C TRP A 93 16.71 -9.10 -4.61
N GLN A 94 15.85 -10.12 -4.52
CA GLN A 94 16.11 -11.44 -5.10
C GLN A 94 15.89 -11.49 -6.63
N GLY A 95 15.23 -10.47 -7.18
CA GLY A 95 14.78 -10.47 -8.55
C GLY A 95 13.48 -11.27 -8.71
N HIS A 96 12.70 -10.90 -9.72
CA HIS A 96 11.52 -11.66 -10.13
C HIS A 96 11.88 -12.53 -11.31
N GLU A 97 11.50 -13.81 -11.27
CA GLU A 97 11.40 -14.59 -12.51
C GLU A 97 10.36 -13.91 -13.41
N ALA A 98 10.81 -13.53 -14.61
CA ALA A 98 10.01 -12.87 -15.62
C ALA A 98 8.71 -13.66 -15.87
N GLY A 99 7.56 -13.03 -15.64
CA GLY A 99 6.25 -13.61 -15.91
C GLY A 99 5.77 -14.67 -14.91
N LYS A 100 6.50 -14.91 -13.80
CA LYS A 100 6.04 -15.82 -12.75
C LYS A 100 4.81 -15.26 -12.02
N THR A 101 3.75 -16.05 -11.95
CA THR A 101 2.60 -15.82 -11.07
C THR A 101 2.95 -16.26 -9.66
N LEU A 102 2.65 -15.43 -8.67
CA LEU A 102 2.90 -15.79 -7.27
C LEU A 102 1.87 -16.83 -6.82
N LEU A 103 2.23 -17.78 -5.96
CA LEU A 103 1.23 -18.72 -5.43
C LEU A 103 0.18 -17.98 -4.58
N GLY A 104 0.52 -16.82 -4.02
CA GLY A 104 -0.44 -15.91 -3.38
C GLY A 104 -1.51 -15.37 -4.35
N ASP A 105 -1.17 -15.14 -5.62
CA ASP A 105 -2.16 -14.73 -6.64
C ASP A 105 -3.16 -15.86 -6.89
N ALA A 106 -2.68 -17.11 -6.97
CA ALA A 106 -3.55 -18.28 -7.13
C ALA A 106 -4.52 -18.45 -5.94
N ARG A 107 -4.15 -18.03 -4.73
CA ARG A 107 -5.05 -18.00 -3.57
C ARG A 107 -6.18 -16.99 -3.76
N CYS A 108 -5.86 -15.78 -4.22
CA CYS A 108 -6.89 -14.78 -4.57
C CYS A 108 -7.81 -15.30 -5.68
N GLU A 109 -7.23 -15.91 -6.71
CA GLU A 109 -7.95 -16.41 -7.88
C GLU A 109 -8.85 -17.62 -7.59
N SER A 110 -8.60 -18.34 -6.49
CA SER A 110 -9.48 -19.44 -6.05
C SER A 110 -10.91 -18.99 -5.74
N CYS A 111 -11.08 -17.70 -5.41
CA CYS A 111 -12.37 -17.08 -5.08
C CYS A 111 -12.74 -15.94 -6.03
N HIS A 112 -11.76 -15.27 -6.64
CA HIS A 112 -11.97 -14.13 -7.53
C HIS A 112 -11.56 -14.44 -8.97
N VAL A 113 -12.45 -14.22 -9.93
CA VAL A 113 -12.09 -14.26 -11.35
C VAL A 113 -11.65 -12.86 -11.77
N ALA A 114 -10.34 -12.67 -11.98
CA ALA A 114 -9.78 -11.43 -12.50
C ALA A 114 -9.47 -11.58 -13.99
N PRO A 115 -9.98 -10.70 -14.87
CA PRO A 115 -9.59 -10.71 -16.27
C PRO A 115 -8.16 -10.18 -16.42
N VAL A 116 -7.50 -10.61 -17.50
CA VAL A 116 -6.26 -9.99 -17.98
C VAL A 116 -6.50 -8.49 -18.17
N HIS A 117 -5.62 -7.63 -17.65
CA HIS A 117 -5.79 -6.18 -17.72
C HIS A 117 -5.79 -5.67 -19.17
N HIS A 118 -4.89 -6.20 -20.02
CA HIS A 118 -4.91 -5.99 -21.47
C HIS A 118 -4.27 -7.16 -22.23
N ALA A 119 -4.78 -7.50 -23.41
CA ALA A 119 -4.28 -8.63 -24.21
C ALA A 119 -2.78 -8.53 -24.57
N ASN A 120 -2.28 -7.30 -24.75
CA ASN A 120 -0.88 -7.02 -25.07
C ASN A 120 -0.04 -6.63 -23.84
N GLN A 121 -0.50 -6.90 -22.62
CA GLN A 121 0.28 -6.61 -21.42
C GLN A 121 1.56 -7.44 -21.39
N LYS A 122 2.66 -6.81 -20.98
CA LYS A 122 3.92 -7.50 -20.75
C LYS A 122 3.87 -8.22 -19.40
N LEU A 123 4.01 -9.55 -19.40
CA LEU A 123 3.85 -10.38 -18.20
C LEU A 123 4.82 -10.01 -17.06
N GLU A 124 6.03 -9.57 -17.40
CA GLU A 124 7.02 -9.13 -16.41
C GLU A 124 6.62 -7.83 -15.70
N SER A 125 5.76 -7.04 -16.33
CA SER A 125 5.23 -5.79 -15.78
C SER A 125 3.88 -5.95 -15.10
N THR A 126 3.28 -7.14 -15.16
CA THR A 126 1.97 -7.39 -14.56
C THR A 126 2.12 -7.52 -13.04
N PRO A 127 1.51 -6.61 -12.25
CA PRO A 127 1.54 -6.70 -10.79
C PRO A 127 0.76 -7.92 -10.30
N SER A 128 1.11 -8.41 -9.11
CA SER A 128 0.29 -9.38 -8.38
C SER A 128 -1.00 -8.72 -7.87
N CYS A 129 -1.99 -9.52 -7.47
CA CYS A 129 -3.27 -9.04 -6.95
C CYS A 129 -3.04 -8.03 -5.81
N GLY A 130 -2.26 -8.43 -4.80
CA GLY A 130 -1.92 -7.57 -3.66
C GLY A 130 -0.92 -6.44 -3.95
N GLY A 131 -0.41 -6.34 -5.19
CA GLY A 131 0.36 -5.17 -5.65
C GLY A 131 -0.51 -3.91 -5.73
N CYS A 132 -1.73 -4.08 -6.25
CA CYS A 132 -2.74 -3.01 -6.29
C CYS A 132 -3.73 -3.14 -5.13
N HIS A 133 -4.33 -4.32 -4.96
CA HIS A 133 -5.35 -4.62 -3.96
C HIS A 133 -4.74 -4.86 -2.58
N ARG A 134 -4.23 -3.79 -1.95
CA ARG A 134 -3.49 -3.87 -0.69
C ARG A 134 -4.40 -4.10 0.51
N GLU A 135 -4.17 -5.23 1.14
CA GLU A 135 -4.79 -5.61 2.41
C GLU A 135 -3.97 -5.12 3.63
N HIS A 136 -4.45 -5.37 4.85
CA HIS A 136 -3.86 -4.96 6.13
C HIS A 136 -3.81 -3.44 6.32
N ARG A 137 -4.77 -2.73 5.74
CA ARG A 137 -4.92 -1.26 5.90
C ARG A 137 -6.01 -0.88 6.91
N GLY A 138 -6.57 -1.88 7.61
CA GLY A 138 -7.67 -1.72 8.56
C GLY A 138 -9.02 -2.14 7.99
N LEU A 139 -10.00 -2.38 8.87
CA LEU A 139 -11.33 -2.92 8.52
C LEU A 139 -12.06 -2.09 7.46
N ASP A 140 -12.00 -0.77 7.56
CA ASP A 140 -12.73 0.14 6.68
C ASP A 140 -11.92 0.59 5.47
N ALA A 141 -10.69 0.10 5.31
CA ALA A 141 -9.92 0.39 4.12
C ALA A 141 -10.60 -0.21 2.88
N SER A 142 -10.55 0.53 1.78
CA SER A 142 -11.03 0.04 0.50
C SER A 142 -9.92 -0.70 -0.23
N ILE A 143 -10.14 -1.98 -0.50
CA ILE A 143 -9.25 -2.79 -1.31
C ILE A 143 -9.39 -2.50 -2.82
N VAL A 144 -10.51 -1.88 -3.24
CA VAL A 144 -10.80 -1.59 -4.66
C VAL A 144 -10.59 -0.12 -5.04
N ARG A 145 -10.42 0.78 -4.06
CA ARG A 145 -10.10 2.18 -4.31
C ARG A 145 -8.58 2.37 -4.29
N LEU A 146 -7.99 2.27 -5.46
CA LEU A 146 -6.55 2.40 -5.66
C LEU A 146 -6.14 3.88 -5.76
N PRO A 147 -4.99 4.29 -5.21
CA PRO A 147 -4.39 5.58 -5.52
C PRO A 147 -3.88 5.63 -6.96
N ASP A 148 -3.94 6.82 -7.58
CA ASP A 148 -3.45 7.09 -8.94
C ASP A 148 -2.01 6.59 -9.18
N SER A 149 -1.17 6.61 -8.14
CA SER A 149 0.22 6.11 -8.18
C SER A 149 0.33 4.67 -8.67
N ASP A 150 -0.64 3.82 -8.32
CA ASP A 150 -0.65 2.41 -8.72
C ASP A 150 -0.96 2.25 -10.21
N CYS A 151 -1.72 3.17 -10.79
CA CYS A 151 -2.05 3.15 -12.21
C CYS A 151 -0.90 3.75 -13.04
N ILE A 152 -0.37 4.89 -12.61
CA ILE A 152 0.67 5.61 -13.37
C ILE A 152 2.04 4.95 -13.29
N SER A 153 2.26 4.00 -12.37
CA SER A 153 3.51 3.23 -12.28
C SER A 153 3.88 2.56 -13.59
N CYS A 154 2.88 2.13 -14.37
CA CYS A 154 3.06 1.59 -15.71
C CYS A 154 2.55 2.55 -16.80
N HIS A 155 1.47 3.29 -16.54
CA HIS A 155 0.84 4.12 -17.57
C HIS A 155 1.63 5.40 -17.92
N THR A 156 2.62 5.79 -17.12
CA THR A 156 3.56 6.87 -17.48
C THR A 156 4.43 6.54 -18.69
N ASN A 157 4.67 5.26 -18.98
CA ASN A 157 5.39 4.77 -20.15
C ASN A 157 4.81 3.45 -20.63
N MET A 158 3.61 3.50 -21.23
CA MET A 158 2.88 2.29 -21.61
C MET A 158 3.66 1.41 -22.60
N GLN A 159 4.41 2.02 -23.53
CA GLN A 159 5.18 1.27 -24.53
C GLN A 159 6.19 0.30 -23.90
N GLY A 160 6.76 0.63 -22.74
CA GLY A 160 7.68 -0.25 -22.01
C GLY A 160 7.01 -1.47 -21.36
N HIS A 161 5.69 -1.45 -21.25
CA HIS A 161 4.88 -2.47 -20.57
C HIS A 161 3.96 -3.23 -21.54
N LEU A 162 4.18 -3.08 -22.85
CA LEU A 162 3.52 -3.87 -23.88
C LEU A 162 4.43 -5.01 -24.36
N THR A 163 3.81 -6.06 -24.90
CA THR A 163 4.52 -7.12 -25.62
C THR A 163 5.30 -6.56 -26.82
N ALA A 164 6.37 -7.25 -27.22
CA ALA A 164 7.22 -6.81 -28.32
C ALA A 164 6.40 -6.64 -29.62
N GLY A 165 6.58 -5.49 -30.29
CA GLY A 165 5.88 -5.16 -31.54
C GLY A 165 4.45 -4.63 -31.35
N ALA A 166 3.90 -4.65 -30.14
CA ALA A 166 2.59 -4.05 -29.88
C ALA A 166 2.67 -2.53 -29.77
N THR A 167 1.65 -1.86 -30.31
CA THR A 167 1.46 -0.42 -30.18
C THR A 167 0.35 -0.10 -29.17
N PRO A 168 0.48 0.98 -28.39
CA PRO A 168 -0.58 1.44 -27.50
C PRO A 168 -1.84 1.77 -28.28
N LYS A 169 -2.96 1.14 -27.92
CA LYS A 169 -4.30 1.49 -28.44
C LYS A 169 -4.78 2.84 -27.91
N TYR A 170 -4.29 3.22 -26.73
CA TYR A 170 -4.63 4.46 -26.02
C TYR A 170 -3.39 5.35 -25.88
N ALA A 171 -3.56 6.54 -25.31
CA ALA A 171 -2.47 7.46 -25.09
C ALA A 171 -1.28 6.78 -24.38
N PRO A 172 -0.06 6.85 -24.94
CA PRO A 172 1.08 6.07 -24.47
C PRO A 172 1.68 6.57 -23.15
N LYS A 173 1.30 7.78 -22.70
CA LYS A 173 1.84 8.47 -21.54
C LYS A 173 0.73 9.16 -20.77
N ILE A 174 0.46 8.65 -19.56
CA ILE A 174 -0.50 9.20 -18.61
C ILE A 174 0.23 9.41 -17.29
N THR A 175 0.36 10.66 -16.85
CA THR A 175 1.14 11.01 -15.65
C THR A 175 0.28 11.55 -14.51
N SER A 176 -0.98 11.89 -14.76
CA SER A 176 -1.98 12.19 -13.72
C SER A 176 -3.39 11.99 -14.25
N PHE A 177 -4.39 12.03 -13.35
CA PHE A 177 -5.81 11.99 -13.70
C PHE A 177 -6.57 13.28 -13.36
N ALA A 178 -5.86 14.36 -12.96
CA ALA A 178 -6.50 15.59 -12.48
C ALA A 178 -7.06 16.45 -13.63
N THR A 179 -6.22 16.85 -14.58
CA THR A 179 -6.64 17.63 -15.76
C THR A 179 -5.78 17.29 -16.98
N ALA A 180 -6.28 17.63 -18.17
CA ALA A 180 -5.56 17.38 -19.42
C ALA A 180 -4.18 18.08 -19.43
N SER A 181 -4.13 19.33 -18.98
CA SER A 181 -2.91 20.11 -18.80
C SER A 181 -1.93 19.54 -17.76
N GLN A 182 -2.38 18.63 -16.89
CA GLN A 182 -1.57 18.03 -15.83
C GLN A 182 -1.17 16.58 -16.13
N GLY A 183 -1.41 16.09 -17.35
CA GLY A 183 -0.90 14.80 -17.80
C GLY A 183 -1.94 13.68 -17.91
N HIS A 184 -3.22 14.02 -17.89
CA HIS A 184 -4.27 13.16 -18.46
C HIS A 184 -4.40 13.47 -19.96
N PRO A 185 -4.59 12.49 -20.86
CA PRO A 185 -4.88 12.79 -22.26
C PRO A 185 -6.30 13.37 -22.42
N ASP A 186 -6.54 14.13 -23.49
CA ASP A 186 -7.92 14.47 -23.85
C ASP A 186 -8.71 13.20 -24.22
N PHE A 187 -10.03 13.27 -24.03
CA PHE A 187 -10.91 12.18 -24.44
C PHE A 187 -10.81 11.98 -25.96
N ARG A 188 -10.64 10.72 -26.37
CA ARG A 188 -10.51 10.33 -27.78
C ARG A 188 -11.62 10.90 -28.67
N LEU A 189 -12.86 10.93 -28.17
CA LEU A 189 -14.00 11.49 -28.90
C LEU A 189 -13.79 12.97 -29.25
N LEU A 190 -13.18 13.74 -28.34
CA LEU A 190 -12.90 15.16 -28.53
C LEU A 190 -11.73 15.37 -29.50
N THR A 191 -10.65 14.58 -29.33
CA THR A 191 -9.45 14.71 -30.17
C THR A 191 -9.71 14.26 -31.61
N GLU A 192 -10.43 13.16 -31.80
CA GLU A 192 -10.80 12.62 -33.11
C GLU A 192 -12.09 13.24 -33.68
N LYS A 193 -12.70 14.20 -32.95
CA LYS A 193 -13.98 14.86 -33.33
C LYS A 193 -15.07 13.86 -33.71
N MET A 194 -15.11 12.74 -32.99
CA MET A 194 -16.09 11.69 -33.23
C MET A 194 -17.46 12.11 -32.70
N THR A 195 -18.51 11.68 -33.39
CA THR A 195 -19.86 11.75 -32.85
C THR A 195 -19.96 10.87 -31.61
N ASP A 196 -20.49 11.40 -30.52
CA ASP A 196 -20.74 10.63 -29.30
C ASP A 196 -21.67 9.44 -29.63
N PRO A 197 -21.21 8.18 -29.47
CA PRO A 197 -22.04 7.00 -29.74
C PRO A 197 -23.12 6.80 -28.67
N GLY A 198 -23.08 7.57 -27.57
CA GLY A 198 -24.09 7.55 -26.52
C GLY A 198 -25.49 7.84 -27.07
N SER A 199 -26.42 6.92 -26.82
CA SER A 199 -27.84 7.13 -27.11
C SER A 199 -28.53 7.99 -26.03
N VAL A 200 -27.84 8.24 -24.92
CA VAL A 200 -28.35 9.02 -23.79
C VAL A 200 -28.10 10.51 -24.05
N LYS A 201 -29.17 11.28 -24.18
CA LYS A 201 -29.10 12.75 -24.25
C LYS A 201 -28.73 13.32 -22.87
N PHE A 202 -27.43 13.40 -22.57
CA PHE A 202 -26.94 13.95 -21.32
C PHE A 202 -26.68 15.46 -21.44
N ASN A 203 -27.48 16.26 -20.73
CA ASN A 203 -27.32 17.71 -20.69
C ASN A 203 -26.24 18.11 -19.68
N HIS A 204 -24.99 18.20 -20.14
CA HIS A 204 -23.84 18.60 -19.33
C HIS A 204 -24.04 19.96 -18.63
N LYS A 205 -24.70 20.92 -19.28
CA LYS A 205 -24.95 22.25 -18.70
C LYS A 205 -25.84 22.17 -17.46
N LEU A 206 -26.90 21.34 -17.50
CA LEU A 206 -27.78 21.14 -16.34
C LEU A 206 -27.01 20.50 -15.17
N HIS A 207 -26.21 19.47 -15.45
CA HIS A 207 -25.51 18.70 -14.41
C HIS A 207 -24.29 19.41 -13.82
N LEU A 208 -23.71 20.37 -14.54
CA LEU A 208 -22.64 21.23 -14.03
C LEU A 208 -23.16 22.55 -13.46
N THR A 209 -24.50 22.74 -13.39
CA THR A 209 -25.07 23.91 -12.73
C THR A 209 -24.78 23.81 -11.23
N PRO A 210 -24.17 24.84 -10.61
CA PRO A 210 -23.94 24.87 -9.17
C PRO A 210 -25.24 24.58 -8.42
N GLY A 211 -25.21 23.53 -7.59
CA GLY A 211 -26.39 23.10 -6.87
C GLY A 211 -27.46 22.42 -7.72
N LEU A 212 -27.14 21.75 -8.82
CA LEU A 212 -27.99 20.75 -9.52
C LEU A 212 -29.50 20.81 -9.21
N SER A 213 -30.28 21.52 -10.04
CA SER A 213 -31.74 21.47 -9.98
C SER A 213 -32.27 20.30 -10.82
N ARG A 214 -33.35 19.64 -10.38
CA ARG A 214 -33.96 18.52 -11.14
C ARG A 214 -34.57 18.98 -12.47
N ASP A 215 -34.85 20.27 -12.60
CA ASP A 215 -35.42 20.93 -13.76
C ASP A 215 -34.70 22.26 -14.02
N LEU A 216 -34.71 22.73 -15.27
CA LEU A 216 -34.04 23.97 -15.69
C LEU A 216 -34.56 25.24 -14.97
N LYS A 217 -35.75 25.17 -14.37
CA LYS A 217 -36.38 26.27 -13.60
C LYS A 217 -36.46 25.97 -12.10
N GLY A 218 -35.90 24.84 -11.66
CA GLY A 218 -35.96 24.41 -10.27
C GLY A 218 -35.09 25.23 -9.36
N LYS A 219 -35.42 25.21 -8.07
CA LYS A 219 -34.51 25.71 -7.03
C LYS A 219 -33.20 24.90 -7.09
N PRO A 220 -32.04 25.55 -7.24
CA PRO A 220 -30.76 24.88 -7.05
C PRO A 220 -30.66 24.33 -5.63
N TRP A 221 -30.34 23.06 -5.51
CA TRP A 221 -29.89 22.40 -4.30
C TRP A 221 -28.65 23.09 -3.72
N THR A 222 -28.82 23.77 -2.59
CA THR A 222 -27.74 24.43 -1.87
C THR A 222 -27.26 23.57 -0.70
N PHE A 223 -26.12 23.92 -0.10
CA PHE A 223 -25.65 23.28 1.13
C PHE A 223 -26.69 23.33 2.26
N SER A 224 -27.46 24.42 2.32
CA SER A 224 -28.56 24.62 3.27
C SER A 224 -29.67 23.56 3.13
N ASP A 225 -29.83 22.97 1.94
CA ASP A 225 -30.84 21.94 1.66
C ASP A 225 -30.38 20.53 2.10
N ILE A 226 -29.13 20.36 2.52
CA ILE A 226 -28.62 19.09 3.10
C ILE A 226 -29.06 18.99 4.57
N PRO A 227 -29.64 17.85 5.02
CA PRO A 227 -29.94 17.60 6.43
C PRO A 227 -28.71 17.80 7.32
N GLU A 228 -28.89 18.38 8.51
CA GLU A 228 -27.78 18.77 9.38
C GLU A 228 -26.85 17.59 9.74
N SER A 229 -27.43 16.40 9.94
CA SER A 229 -26.69 15.15 10.19
C SER A 229 -25.78 14.71 9.05
N ASP A 230 -26.06 15.13 7.81
CA ASP A 230 -25.33 14.70 6.61
C ASP A 230 -24.33 15.74 6.11
N ARG A 231 -24.37 16.98 6.63
CA ARG A 231 -23.53 18.09 6.15
C ARG A 231 -22.03 17.83 6.31
N GLU A 232 -21.62 17.14 7.38
CA GLU A 232 -20.22 16.77 7.62
C GLU A 232 -19.68 15.81 6.54
N ARG A 233 -20.52 14.87 6.08
CA ARG A 233 -20.18 13.90 5.04
C ARG A 233 -19.91 14.54 3.68
N PHE A 234 -20.62 15.61 3.36
CA PHE A 234 -20.53 16.32 2.07
C PHE A 234 -19.71 17.61 2.15
N GLY A 235 -18.92 17.75 3.23
CA GLY A 235 -18.25 18.96 3.64
C GLY A 235 -17.58 19.78 2.54
N TYR A 236 -18.01 21.03 2.42
CA TYR A 236 -17.11 22.11 2.07
C TYR A 236 -16.60 22.68 3.40
N VAL A 237 -15.36 22.36 3.75
CA VAL A 237 -14.67 23.05 4.84
C VAL A 237 -14.32 24.44 4.31
N LYS A 238 -14.76 25.48 5.02
CA LYS A 238 -14.55 26.87 4.64
C LYS A 238 -13.07 27.23 4.56
#